data_AF-A0A3M8G6B5-F1
#
_entry.id   AF-A0A3M8G6B5-F1
#
_cell.length_a   1.000
_cell.length_b   1.000
_cell.length_c   1.000
_cell.angle_alpha   90.00
_cell.angle_beta   90.00
_cell.angle_gamma   90.00
#
_symmetry.space_group_name_H-M   'P 1'
#
loop_
_entity.id
_entity.type
_entity.pdbx_description
1 polymer ?
#
loop_
_entity_poly.entity_id
_entity_poly.type
_entity_poly.pdbx_seq_one_letter_code
_entity_poly.pdbx_strand_id
1 'polypeptide(L)'
;MKKLLVLLFFAVLTINTALSQTQTEMIIEAKEVYKKVDAELNELYQKIMEEYSDNSSFVEDLKKSQDSWIIYRDSELNLRYPDREVGHYASVHPMCVSNYLIGLTKERIERLQIWLTGIEERDLCSESANKEC
;
A
#
# COMPACT_ATOMS: atom_id res chain seq x y z
N MET A 1 -55.45 -6.37 -17.23
CA MET A 1 -55.18 -5.69 -15.94
C MET A 1 -54.18 -6.44 -15.06
N LYS A 2 -54.31 -7.75 -14.79
CA LYS A 2 -53.30 -8.52 -14.02
C LYS A 2 -51.88 -8.49 -14.62
N LYS A 3 -51.72 -8.63 -15.94
CA LYS A 3 -50.41 -8.55 -16.61
C LYS A 3 -49.79 -7.15 -16.59
N LEU A 4 -50.62 -6.10 -16.56
CA LEU A 4 -50.16 -4.70 -16.44
C LEU A 4 -49.69 -4.38 -15.01
N LEU A 5 -50.37 -4.95 -14.00
CA LEU A 5 -49.97 -4.87 -12.60
C LEU A 5 -48.66 -5.60 -12.31
N VAL A 6 -48.41 -6.76 -12.95
CA VAL A 6 -47.17 -7.54 -12.80
C VAL A 6 -45.97 -6.82 -13.42
N LEU A 7 -46.16 -6.15 -14.57
CA LEU A 7 -45.12 -5.33 -15.21
C LEU A 7 -44.78 -4.07 -14.39
N LEU A 8 -45.78 -3.44 -13.76
CA LEU A 8 -45.58 -2.32 -12.83
C LEU A 8 -44.86 -2.74 -11.53
N PHE A 9 -45.11 -3.96 -11.04
CA PHE A 9 -44.44 -4.48 -9.83
C PHE A 9 -42.96 -4.83 -10.07
N PHE A 10 -42.58 -5.25 -11.28
CA PHE A 10 -41.19 -5.54 -11.65
C PHE A 10 -40.36 -4.27 -11.88
N ALA A 11 -40.98 -3.15 -12.28
CA ALA A 11 -40.29 -1.88 -12.49
C ALA A 11 -39.83 -1.21 -11.17
N VAL A 12 -40.55 -1.45 -10.07
CA VAL A 12 -40.26 -0.85 -8.74
C VAL A 12 -39.07 -1.53 -8.03
N LEU A 13 -38.64 -2.71 -8.47
CA LEU A 13 -37.55 -3.47 -7.82
C LEU A 13 -36.13 -3.12 -8.31
N THR A 14 -36.00 -2.15 -9.23
CA THR A 14 -34.69 -1.70 -9.76
C THR A 14 -34.26 -0.35 -9.20
N ILE A 15 -34.61 -0.06 -7.95
CA ILE A 15 -33.97 1.02 -7.20
C ILE A 15 -32.57 0.52 -6.83
N ASN A 16 -31.63 0.72 -7.75
CA ASN A 16 -30.21 0.56 -7.51
C ASN A 16 -29.87 1.29 -6.19
N THR A 17 -29.49 0.55 -5.16
CA THR A 17 -28.81 1.11 -4.01
C THR A 17 -27.42 1.52 -4.46
N ALA A 18 -27.30 2.68 -5.10
CA ALA A 18 -26.04 3.36 -5.20
C ALA A 18 -25.62 3.66 -3.76
N LEU A 19 -24.66 2.91 -3.23
CA LEU A 19 -24.00 3.23 -1.97
C LEU A 19 -23.33 4.59 -2.16
N SER A 20 -24.04 5.65 -1.79
CA SER A 20 -23.48 7.00 -1.78
C SER A 20 -22.51 7.07 -0.61
N GLN A 21 -21.26 6.65 -0.82
CA GLN A 21 -20.21 6.77 0.20
C GLN A 21 -19.98 8.25 0.53
N THR A 22 -19.86 8.55 1.81
CA THR A 22 -19.50 9.91 2.25
C THR A 22 -18.00 10.16 2.09
N GLN A 23 -17.59 11.42 1.95
CA GLN A 23 -16.16 11.77 1.96
C GLN A 23 -15.44 11.27 3.22
N THR A 24 -16.13 11.30 4.36
CA THR A 24 -15.61 10.79 5.64
C THR A 24 -15.35 9.29 5.57
N GLU A 25 -16.29 8.50 5.03
CA GLU A 25 -16.11 7.06 4.85
C GLU A 25 -14.91 6.73 3.96
N MET A 26 -14.77 7.41 2.82
CA MET A 26 -13.62 7.20 1.92
C MET A 26 -12.29 7.55 2.59
N ILE A 27 -12.24 8.61 3.41
CA ILE A 27 -11.04 8.98 4.18
C ILE A 27 -10.69 7.89 5.21
N ILE A 28 -11.70 7.36 5.92
CA ILE A 28 -11.49 6.29 6.90
C ILE A 28 -10.99 5.03 6.20
N GLU A 29 -11.64 4.63 5.10
CA GLU A 29 -11.27 3.46 4.32
C GLU A 29 -9.82 3.56 3.83
N ALA A 30 -9.43 4.69 3.22
CA ALA A 30 -8.07 4.87 2.73
C ALA A 30 -7.02 4.78 3.86
N LYS A 31 -7.33 5.29 5.05
CA LYS A 31 -6.45 5.16 6.23
C LYS A 31 -6.31 3.72 6.71
N GLU A 32 -7.41 2.96 6.75
CA GLU A 32 -7.37 1.55 7.14
C GLU A 32 -6.63 0.69 6.11
N VAL A 33 -6.83 0.96 4.82
CA VAL A 33 -6.05 0.31 3.76
C VAL A 33 -4.56 0.62 3.92
N TYR A 34 -4.20 1.88 4.19
CA TYR A 34 -2.80 2.24 4.42
C TYR A 34 -2.19 1.48 5.60
N LYS A 35 -2.88 1.42 6.75
CA LYS A 35 -2.43 0.63 7.91
C LYS A 35 -2.22 -0.83 7.57
N LYS A 36 -3.11 -1.43 6.78
CA LYS A 36 -2.99 -2.83 6.36
C LYS A 36 -1.74 -3.04 5.50
N VAL A 37 -1.52 -2.19 4.50
CA VAL A 37 -0.36 -2.30 3.60
C VAL A 37 0.95 -2.03 4.35
N ASP A 38 0.95 -1.11 5.32
CA ASP A 38 2.11 -0.87 6.19
C ASP A 38 2.40 -2.08 7.10
N ALA A 39 1.37 -2.74 7.64
CA ALA A 39 1.53 -3.98 8.37
C ALA A 39 2.10 -5.11 7.49
N GLU A 40 1.64 -5.25 6.25
CA GLU A 40 2.17 -6.22 5.28
C GLU A 40 3.66 -5.99 5.00
N LEU A 41 4.10 -4.72 4.85
CA LEU A 41 5.52 -4.40 4.71
C LEU A 41 6.33 -4.80 5.95
N ASN A 42 5.81 -4.50 7.14
CA ASN A 42 6.48 -4.85 8.40
C ASN A 42 6.61 -6.37 8.57
N GLU A 43 5.55 -7.13 8.27
CA GLU A 43 5.60 -8.59 8.30
C GLU A 43 6.62 -9.17 7.30
N LEU A 44 6.66 -8.64 6.07
CA LEU A 44 7.66 -9.03 5.08
C LEU A 44 9.09 -8.74 5.58
N TYR A 45 9.31 -7.54 6.11
CA TYR A 45 10.61 -7.15 6.67
C TYR A 45 11.06 -8.09 7.79
N GLN A 46 10.16 -8.45 8.72
CA GLN A 46 10.49 -9.39 9.80
C GLN A 46 10.82 -10.80 9.27
N LYS A 47 10.09 -11.29 8.25
CA LYS A 47 10.39 -12.58 7.62
C LYS A 47 11.79 -12.61 6.98
N ILE A 48 12.18 -11.53 6.30
CA ILE A 48 13.51 -11.41 5.71
C ILE A 48 14.58 -11.37 6.81
N MET A 49 14.31 -10.63 7.90
CA MET A 49 15.20 -10.56 9.05
C MET A 49 15.42 -11.93 9.72
N GLU A 50 14.39 -12.77 9.77
CA GLU A 50 14.46 -14.13 10.30
C GLU A 50 15.25 -15.07 9.37
N GLU A 51 14.91 -15.07 8.07
CA GLU A 51 15.57 -15.90 7.05
C GLU A 51 17.08 -15.64 6.98
N TYR A 52 17.51 -14.38 7.11
CA TYR A 52 18.91 -13.97 7.02
C TYR A 52 19.57 -13.71 8.38
N SER A 53 18.98 -14.22 9.47
CA SER A 53 19.43 -13.93 10.85
C SER A 53 20.89 -14.29 11.14
N ASP A 54 21.44 -15.30 10.47
CA ASP A 54 22.85 -15.71 10.57
C ASP A 54 23.82 -14.84 9.74
N ASN A 55 23.30 -14.03 8.81
CA ASN A 55 24.10 -13.11 7.99
C ASN A 55 24.06 -11.69 8.56
N SER A 56 24.92 -11.43 9.54
CA SER A 56 24.98 -10.15 10.26
C SER A 56 25.20 -8.93 9.34
N SER A 57 26.03 -9.05 8.30
CA SER A 57 26.28 -7.97 7.35
C SER A 57 25.03 -7.64 6.56
N PHE A 58 24.33 -8.66 6.03
CA PHE A 58 23.08 -8.46 5.32
C PHE A 58 22.02 -7.82 6.21
N VAL A 59 21.86 -8.30 7.44
CA VAL A 59 20.90 -7.77 8.41
C VAL A 59 21.18 -6.29 8.72
N GLU A 60 22.44 -5.92 8.88
CA GLU A 60 22.83 -4.52 9.12
C GLU A 60 22.47 -3.63 7.92
N ASP A 61 22.74 -4.10 6.70
CA ASP A 61 22.46 -3.33 5.49
C ASP A 61 20.97 -3.28 5.15
N LEU A 62 20.20 -4.34 5.45
CA LEU A 62 18.74 -4.33 5.32
C LEU A 62 18.10 -3.30 6.27
N LYS A 63 18.56 -3.21 7.51
CA LYS A 63 18.12 -2.17 8.47
C LYS A 63 18.39 -0.77 7.92
N LYS A 64 19.64 -0.50 7.50
CA LYS A 64 20.02 0.79 6.91
C LYS A 64 19.18 1.14 5.68
N SER A 65 18.94 0.15 4.81
CA SER A 65 18.09 0.30 3.63
C SER A 65 16.65 0.66 4.02
N GLN A 66 16.10 0.00 5.02
CA GLN A 66 14.73 0.24 5.48
C GLN A 66 14.59 1.61 6.17
N ASP A 67 15.54 1.99 7.02
CA ASP A 67 15.58 3.32 7.67
C ASP A 67 15.67 4.43 6.61
N SER A 68 16.55 4.26 5.62
CA SER A 68 16.69 5.22 4.51
C SER A 68 15.42 5.32 3.66
N TRP A 69 14.71 4.20 3.45
CA TRP A 69 13.45 4.20 2.73
C TRP A 69 12.35 4.98 3.47
N ILE A 70 12.30 4.91 4.81
CA ILE A 70 11.34 5.70 5.60
C ILE A 70 11.58 7.19 5.37
N ILE A 71 12.84 7.63 5.41
CA ILE A 71 13.22 9.02 5.15
C ILE A 71 12.83 9.44 3.73
N TYR A 72 13.09 8.58 2.74
CA TYR A 72 12.68 8.80 1.35
C TYR A 72 11.16 8.93 1.21
N ARG A 73 10.38 8.00 1.78
CA ARG A 73 8.91 8.01 1.74
C ARG A 73 8.35 9.31 2.30
N ASP A 74 8.86 9.74 3.45
CA ASP A 74 8.40 10.96 4.11
C ASP A 74 8.83 12.21 3.31
N SER A 75 10.01 12.18 2.69
CA SER A 75 10.48 13.24 1.78
C SER A 75 9.63 13.34 0.52
N GLU A 76 9.25 12.21 -0.07
CA GLU A 76 8.35 12.14 -1.22
C GLU A 76 6.95 12.66 -0.87
N LEU A 77 6.45 12.34 0.34
CA LEU A 77 5.18 12.88 0.81
C LEU A 77 5.23 14.40 0.93
N ASN A 78 6.31 14.95 1.49
CA ASN A 78 6.51 16.39 1.62
C ASN A 78 6.73 17.07 0.26
N LEU A 79 7.38 16.40 -0.69
CA LEU A 79 7.49 16.89 -2.07
C LEU A 79 6.11 16.95 -2.74
N ARG A 80 5.29 15.91 -2.57
CA ARG A 80 3.94 15.80 -3.12
C ARG A 80 2.98 16.82 -2.51
N TYR A 81 3.09 17.03 -1.20
CA TYR A 81 2.26 17.94 -0.41
C TYR A 81 3.14 18.83 0.49
N PRO A 82 3.77 19.88 -0.07
CA PRO A 82 4.58 20.80 0.73
C PRO A 82 3.75 21.48 1.81
N ASP A 83 4.41 21.95 2.87
CA ASP A 83 3.75 22.73 3.92
C ASP A 83 3.09 23.99 3.34
N ARG A 84 1.80 24.16 3.63
CA ARG A 84 0.96 25.28 3.19
C ARG A 84 0.07 25.76 4.33
N GLU A 85 -0.58 26.89 4.10
CA GLU A 85 -1.59 27.43 5.00
C GLU A 85 -2.76 26.45 5.23
N VAL A 86 -3.36 26.54 6.42
CA VAL A 86 -4.46 25.67 6.83
C VAL A 86 -5.63 25.80 5.85
N GLY A 87 -6.11 24.65 5.35
CA GLY A 87 -7.23 24.59 4.41
C GLY A 87 -6.84 24.52 2.93
N HIS A 88 -5.56 24.64 2.59
CA HIS A 88 -5.09 24.64 1.19
C HIS A 88 -5.51 23.38 0.40
N TYR A 89 -5.39 22.19 0.99
CA TYR A 89 -5.59 20.91 0.30
C TYR A 89 -7.03 20.34 0.35
N ALA A 90 -8.00 21.12 0.84
CA ALA A 90 -9.40 20.72 1.03
C ALA A 90 -9.60 19.50 1.96
N SER A 91 -10.86 19.11 2.18
CA SER A 91 -11.25 18.02 3.10
C SER A 91 -10.79 16.64 2.64
N VAL A 92 -10.53 16.46 1.34
CA VAL A 92 -10.11 15.18 0.75
C VAL A 92 -8.62 14.86 0.99
N HIS A 93 -7.82 15.85 1.42
CA HIS A 93 -6.38 15.70 1.58
C HIS A 93 -5.92 14.46 2.34
N PRO A 94 -6.53 14.07 3.49
CA PRO A 94 -6.09 12.88 4.22
C PRO A 94 -6.20 11.59 3.41
N MET A 95 -7.22 11.48 2.55
CA MET A 95 -7.38 10.34 1.64
C MET A 95 -6.28 10.33 0.59
N CYS A 96 -5.95 11.48 0.01
CA CYS A 96 -4.88 11.62 -0.97
C CYS A 96 -3.49 11.29 -0.39
N VAL A 97 -3.25 11.67 0.87
CA VAL A 97 -2.04 11.29 1.62
C VAL A 97 -1.98 9.78 1.80
N SER A 98 -3.04 9.16 2.32
CA SER A 98 -3.08 7.70 2.52
C SER A 98 -2.89 6.93 1.22
N ASN A 99 -3.54 7.33 0.13
CA ASN A 99 -3.39 6.68 -1.18
C ASN A 99 -1.97 6.80 -1.74
N TYR A 100 -1.31 7.94 -1.54
CA TYR A 100 0.08 8.12 -1.98
C TYR A 100 1.03 7.21 -1.18
N LEU A 101 0.86 7.16 0.14
CA LEU A 101 1.65 6.30 1.00
C LEU A 101 1.43 4.81 0.70
N ILE A 102 0.20 4.39 0.37
CA ILE A 102 -0.09 3.02 -0.09
C ILE A 102 0.76 2.67 -1.32
N GLY A 103 0.87 3.57 -2.29
CA GLY A 103 1.67 3.36 -3.50
C GLY A 103 3.14 3.10 -3.17
N LEU A 104 3.76 4.01 -2.42
CA LEU A 104 5.16 3.91 -2.01
C LEU A 104 5.44 2.65 -1.17
N THR A 105 4.52 2.27 -0.29
CA THR A 105 4.66 1.06 0.53
C THR A 105 4.56 -0.21 -0.31
N LYS A 106 3.67 -0.27 -1.31
CA LYS A 106 3.58 -1.42 -2.24
C LYS A 106 4.84 -1.60 -3.07
N GLU A 107 5.40 -0.51 -3.60
CA GLU A 107 6.66 -0.55 -4.34
C GLU A 107 7.81 -1.08 -3.47
N ARG A 108 7.83 -0.72 -2.18
CA ARG A 108 8.82 -1.25 -1.23
C ARG A 108 8.62 -2.74 -0.96
N ILE A 109 7.37 -3.19 -0.81
CA ILE A 109 7.04 -4.61 -0.65
C ILE A 109 7.58 -5.39 -1.84
N GLU A 110 7.27 -4.98 -3.07
CA GLU A 110 7.77 -5.63 -4.29
C GLU A 110 9.30 -5.67 -4.33
N ARG A 111 9.95 -4.57 -3.95
CA ARG A 111 11.42 -4.48 -3.89
C ARG A 111 12.03 -5.44 -2.87
N LEU A 112 11.38 -5.66 -1.72
CA LEU A 112 11.90 -6.54 -0.67
C LEU A 112 11.54 -8.01 -0.91
N GLN A 113 10.49 -8.28 -1.66
CA GLN A 113 10.00 -9.64 -1.88
C GLN A 113 11.04 -10.54 -2.58
N ILE A 114 11.93 -9.95 -3.37
CA ILE A 114 13.05 -10.64 -4.04
C ILE A 114 13.92 -11.45 -3.07
N TRP A 115 14.08 -10.99 -1.82
CA TRP A 115 14.89 -11.68 -0.81
C TRP A 115 14.25 -12.97 -0.31
N LEU A 116 12.94 -13.15 -0.51
CA LEU A 116 12.25 -14.40 -0.18
C LEU A 116 12.01 -15.29 -1.40
N THR A 117 11.81 -14.71 -2.58
CA THR A 117 11.49 -15.45 -3.81
C THR A 117 12.71 -15.79 -4.65
N GLY A 118 13.86 -15.14 -4.41
CA GLY A 118 15.04 -15.21 -5.27
C GLY A 118 14.91 -14.36 -6.53
N ILE A 119 16.02 -14.22 -7.26
CA ILE A 119 16.13 -13.55 -8.56
C ILE A 119 16.45 -14.62 -9.61
N GLU A 120 15.96 -14.48 -10.86
CA GLU A 120 16.33 -15.43 -11.92
C GLU A 120 17.86 -15.49 -12.08
N GLU A 121 18.43 -16.70 -12.09
CA GLU A 121 19.89 -17.01 -12.11
C GLU A 121 20.71 -16.40 -13.26
N ARG A 122 20.10 -15.61 -14.15
CA ARG A 122 20.81 -14.91 -15.23
C ARG A 122 21.29 -13.51 -14.85
N ASP A 123 20.97 -13.01 -13.66
CA ASP A 123 21.52 -11.74 -13.18
C ASP A 123 22.83 -11.96 -12.40
N LEU A 124 23.94 -11.80 -13.13
CA LEU A 124 25.31 -11.89 -12.60
C LEU A 124 25.60 -10.89 -11.46
N CYS A 125 24.77 -9.87 -11.27
CA CYS A 125 24.95 -8.84 -10.25
C CYS A 125 24.09 -9.06 -8.99
N SER A 126 23.35 -10.17 -8.91
CA SER A 126 22.37 -10.45 -7.85
C SER A 126 22.86 -11.45 -6.80
N GLU A 127 24.18 -11.59 -6.64
CA GLU A 127 24.81 -12.57 -5.73
C GLU A 127 24.22 -12.58 -4.31
N SER A 128 23.91 -11.41 -3.74
CA SER A 128 23.34 -11.33 -2.38
C SER A 128 21.94 -11.93 -2.25
N ALA A 129 21.16 -11.95 -3.34
CA ALA A 129 19.75 -12.37 -3.33
C ALA A 129 19.56 -13.84 -3.75
N ASN A 130 20.63 -14.50 -4.21
CA ASN A 130 20.60 -15.90 -4.60
C ASN A 130 20.69 -16.79 -3.35
N LYS A 131 19.75 -17.73 -3.23
CA LYS A 131 19.65 -18.64 -2.07
C LYS A 131 20.62 -19.82 -2.12
N GLU A 132 21.36 -19.98 -3.21
CA GLU A 132 22.33 -21.07 -3.40
C GLU A 132 23.75 -20.51 -3.40
N CYS A 133 24.48 -20.77 -2.32
CA CYS A 133 25.94 -20.82 -2.24
C CYS A 133 26.34 -22.07 -1.43
#